data_AF-A0A318H1A9-F1
#
_entry.id   AF-A0A318H1A9-F1
#
_cell.length_a   1.000
_cell.length_b   1.000
_cell.length_c   1.000
_cell.angle_alpha   90.00
_cell.angle_beta   90.00
_cell.angle_gamma   90.00
#
_symmetry.space_group_name_H-M   'P 1'
#
loop_
_entity.id
_entity.type
_entity.pdbx_description
1 polymer ?
#
loop_
_entity_poly.entity_id
_entity_poly.type
_entity_poly.pdbx_seq_one_letter_code
_entity_poly.pdbx_strand_id
1 'polypeptide(L)'
;MGFLSTMMRRFSIRFRMNGAIALVLALFALVGLTGLFAGQHLQELNTEFMGHSVKEAQNVSDIRAGLGDIRRHEKDMVIHYEDSKAVTGHRELWSKAIDRTSSAFEAMLAGEDDEDNQLARDAIGRLKAYRSSSEATVRNIELGVYDSAITVDRVLDRAKMEIHAVEQAVHKIDAIVQAEAESTKAEFGVSMRRATWAFLIVLVVVVLLVVPLTLMNSRSIVQPLLQARSIAQSIAAGDLGSRVEVVGQDETSDLMRALLEMQQSLRSMVGEIRTTSESMSMASSEIATGNQDLSGRTEQTASALQQTASSMEQLTGTVRQTADSASTANQLASSAAQAARKGGAVVSQVVTNMEEITTSSRRIAEIIGVIDGIAFQTNILALNAAVEAARAGEQGRGFAVVAGEVRNLAQRSANAAREIKSLINASVEKVESGSKLVQDAGVTMNEIVSGVQRVSDIIGEITAAATEQSNELGQVNMAVTQLDQMTQQNAALVEQSAAAAQSMTDQARRLTEMISTFRGAEDQAHPFGHTHAAPVARAVSHRPAAPAAVIADRPAAPAFAPAPAPVPAPAPAARSSSGSAATAPVGDDWETF
;
A
#
# COMPACT_ATOMS: atom_id res chain seq x y z
N MET A 1 19.30 26.88 -37.00
CA MET A 1 18.42 25.69 -37.02
C MET A 1 17.52 25.54 -35.80
N GLY A 2 17.93 25.97 -34.59
CA GLY A 2 17.12 25.81 -33.37
C GLY A 2 15.71 26.43 -33.45
N PHE A 3 15.59 27.68 -33.91
CA PHE A 3 14.29 28.38 -34.00
C PHE A 3 13.25 27.65 -34.86
N LEU A 4 13.64 27.20 -36.06
CA LEU A 4 12.75 26.45 -36.95
C LEU A 4 12.36 25.09 -36.37
N SER A 5 13.26 24.41 -35.66
CA SER A 5 12.92 23.15 -34.99
C SER A 5 11.91 23.36 -33.85
N THR A 6 12.06 24.42 -33.06
CA THR A 6 11.12 24.76 -31.98
C THR A 6 9.76 25.18 -32.53
N MET A 7 9.73 25.90 -33.65
CA MET A 7 8.50 26.28 -34.35
C MET A 7 7.77 25.07 -34.92
N MET A 8 8.47 24.10 -35.53
CA MET A 8 7.85 22.88 -36.05
C MET A 8 7.23 22.01 -34.94
N ARG A 9 7.80 22.03 -33.73
CA ARG A 9 7.31 21.28 -32.57
C ARG A 9 6.05 21.87 -31.92
N ARG A 10 5.49 22.95 -32.48
CA ARG A 10 4.13 23.41 -32.16
C ARG A 10 3.05 22.59 -32.87
N PHE A 11 3.41 21.84 -33.91
CA PHE A 11 2.49 21.01 -34.66
C PHE A 11 2.69 19.53 -34.31
N SER A 12 1.60 18.77 -34.33
CA SER A 12 1.65 17.32 -34.12
C SER A 12 2.55 16.64 -35.16
N ILE A 13 3.15 15.51 -34.78
CA ILE A 13 3.95 14.67 -35.68
C ILE A 13 3.08 14.22 -36.86
N ARG A 14 1.82 13.85 -36.59
CA ARG A 14 0.85 13.48 -37.63
C ARG A 14 0.63 14.60 -38.65
N PHE A 15 0.43 15.83 -38.21
CA PHE A 15 0.24 16.97 -39.10
C PHE A 15 1.48 17.22 -39.98
N ARG A 16 2.68 17.15 -39.37
CA ARG A 16 3.95 17.32 -40.09
C ARG A 16 4.19 16.21 -41.11
N MET A 17 3.93 14.96 -40.77
CA MET A 17 4.09 13.82 -41.69
C MET A 17 3.11 13.90 -42.87
N ASN A 18 1.84 14.16 -42.60
CA ASN A 18 0.84 14.31 -43.67
C ASN A 18 1.16 15.52 -44.56
N GLY A 19 1.61 16.63 -43.98
CA GLY A 19 2.06 17.81 -44.73
C GLY A 19 3.27 17.52 -45.61
N ALA A 20 4.26 16.77 -45.11
CA ALA A 20 5.43 16.37 -45.90
C ALA A 20 5.05 15.44 -47.08
N ILE A 21 4.16 14.47 -46.85
CA ILE A 21 3.65 13.58 -47.91
C ILE A 21 2.88 14.39 -48.96
N ALA A 22 1.97 15.27 -48.54
CA ALA A 22 1.22 16.12 -49.45
C ALA A 22 2.13 17.03 -50.30
N LEU A 23 3.17 17.61 -49.69
CA LEU A 23 4.17 18.41 -50.40
C LEU A 23 4.92 17.58 -51.44
N VAL A 24 5.38 16.38 -51.09
CA VAL A 24 6.07 15.49 -52.02
C VAL A 24 5.16 15.10 -53.19
N LEU A 25 3.90 14.75 -52.92
CA LEU A 25 2.91 14.43 -53.97
C LEU A 25 2.65 15.62 -54.90
N ALA A 26 2.52 16.83 -54.35
CA ALA A 26 2.35 18.05 -55.15
C ALA A 26 3.57 18.33 -56.04
N LEU A 27 4.78 18.11 -55.52
CA LEU A 27 6.02 18.25 -56.29
C LEU A 27 6.15 17.19 -57.39
N PHE A 28 5.76 15.93 -57.12
CA PHE A 28 5.70 14.88 -58.14
C PHE A 28 4.69 15.21 -59.24
N ALA A 29 3.51 15.71 -58.87
CA ALA A 29 2.51 16.16 -59.83
C ALA A 29 3.04 17.32 -60.71
N LEU A 30 3.77 18.27 -60.11
CA LEU A 30 4.41 19.37 -60.84
C LEU A 30 5.44 18.85 -61.86
N VAL A 31 6.33 17.93 -61.46
CA VAL A 31 7.31 17.30 -62.35
C VAL A 31 6.61 16.55 -63.49
N GLY A 32 5.56 15.78 -63.17
CA GLY A 32 4.77 15.06 -64.15
C GLY A 32 4.09 15.98 -65.17
N LEU A 33 3.48 17.08 -64.70
CA LEU A 33 2.86 18.08 -65.57
C LEU A 33 3.89 18.77 -66.48
N THR A 34 5.05 19.16 -65.96
CA THR A 34 6.13 19.75 -66.78
C THR A 34 6.61 18.78 -67.86
N GLY A 35 6.74 17.49 -67.52
CA GLY A 35 7.10 16.44 -68.48
C GLY A 35 6.04 16.25 -69.57
N LEU A 36 4.76 16.23 -69.20
CA LEU A 36 3.65 16.10 -70.16
C LEU A 36 3.59 17.29 -71.14
N PHE A 37 3.67 18.52 -70.63
CA PHE A 37 3.66 19.73 -71.47
C PHE A 37 4.86 19.78 -72.43
N ALA A 38 6.07 19.47 -71.93
CA ALA A 38 7.26 19.42 -72.78
C ALA A 38 7.18 18.31 -73.84
N GLY A 39 6.62 17.15 -73.47
CA GLY A 39 6.42 16.02 -74.37
C GLY A 39 5.42 16.34 -75.50
N GLN A 40 4.29 16.98 -75.18
CA GLN A 40 3.30 17.39 -76.19
C GLN A 40 3.90 18.36 -77.22
N HIS A 41 4.62 19.37 -76.77
CA HIS A 41 5.25 20.34 -77.67
C HIS A 41 6.33 19.72 -78.56
N LEU A 42 7.14 18.79 -78.03
CA LEU A 42 8.12 18.03 -78.84
C LEU A 42 7.44 17.09 -79.83
N GLN A 43 6.29 16.52 -79.47
CA GLN A 43 5.52 15.66 -80.36
C GLN A 43 4.94 16.45 -81.53
N GLU A 44 4.43 17.66 -81.31
CA GLU A 44 3.95 18.59 -82.35
C GLU A 44 5.06 18.92 -83.36
N LEU A 45 6.22 19.38 -82.87
CA LEU A 45 7.40 19.67 -83.70
C LEU A 45 7.88 18.43 -84.48
N ASN A 46 7.81 17.25 -83.88
CA ASN A 46 8.18 16.01 -84.56
C ASN A 46 7.16 15.61 -85.64
N THR A 47 5.87 15.80 -85.40
CA THR A 47 4.83 15.55 -86.43
C THR A 47 4.94 16.51 -87.60
N GLU A 48 5.29 17.77 -87.34
CA GLU A 48 5.55 18.78 -88.37
C GLU A 48 6.77 18.40 -89.21
N PHE A 49 7.91 18.10 -88.57
CA PHE A 49 9.13 17.68 -89.27
C PHE A 49 8.95 16.41 -90.11
N MET A 50 8.29 15.38 -89.56
CA MET A 50 8.08 14.11 -90.26
C MET A 50 7.00 14.19 -91.35
N GLY A 51 5.98 15.03 -91.16
CA GLY A 51 4.85 15.17 -92.08
C GLY A 51 5.10 16.12 -93.25
N HIS A 52 5.89 17.18 -93.01
CA HIS A 52 6.15 18.26 -93.96
C HIS A 52 7.54 18.11 -94.58
N SER A 53 8.60 18.43 -93.84
CA SER A 53 9.96 18.55 -94.36
C SER A 53 10.53 17.24 -94.93
N VAL A 54 10.26 16.09 -94.28
CA VAL A 54 10.70 14.78 -94.80
C VAL A 54 9.96 14.41 -96.08
N LYS A 55 8.68 14.74 -96.18
CA LYS A 55 7.84 14.40 -97.34
C LYS A 55 8.17 15.27 -98.55
N GLU A 56 8.44 16.57 -98.34
CA GLU A 56 8.94 17.48 -99.38
C GLU A 56 10.31 17.07 -99.89
N ALA A 57 11.24 16.74 -98.99
CA ALA A 57 12.56 16.24 -99.39
C ALA A 57 12.44 14.96 -100.24
N GLN A 58 11.48 14.08 -99.92
CA GLN A 58 11.18 12.89 -100.72
C GLN A 58 10.59 13.25 -102.09
N ASN A 59 9.64 14.19 -102.16
CA ASN A 59 9.08 14.68 -103.42
C ASN A 59 10.16 15.29 -104.33
N VAL A 60 11.05 16.13 -103.79
CA VAL A 60 12.19 16.71 -104.52
C VAL A 60 13.13 15.61 -105.05
N SER A 61 13.36 14.57 -104.24
CA SER A 61 14.14 13.40 -104.67
C SER A 61 13.48 12.66 -105.84
N ASP A 62 12.16 12.42 -105.77
CA ASP A 62 11.38 11.79 -106.84
C ASP A 62 11.36 12.65 -108.12
N ILE A 63 11.23 13.98 -108.00
CA ILE A 63 11.30 14.93 -109.12
C ILE A 63 12.68 14.86 -109.79
N ARG A 64 13.77 14.89 -109.01
CA ARG A 64 15.14 14.80 -109.54
C ARG A 64 15.37 13.48 -110.27
N ALA A 65 14.90 12.36 -109.70
CA ALA A 65 14.98 11.05 -110.33
C ALA A 65 14.20 11.02 -111.66
N GLY A 66 12.96 11.52 -111.65
CA GLY A 66 12.11 11.60 -112.83
C GLY A 66 12.72 12.47 -113.94
N LEU A 67 13.29 13.62 -113.58
CA LEU A 67 13.99 14.51 -114.50
C LEU A 67 15.22 13.84 -115.13
N GLY A 68 15.97 13.09 -114.32
CA GLY A 68 17.07 12.24 -114.81
C GLY A 68 16.60 11.19 -115.83
N ASP A 69 15.47 10.54 -115.58
CA ASP A 69 14.88 9.55 -116.50
C ASP A 69 14.36 10.19 -117.79
N ILE A 70 13.73 11.38 -117.72
CA ILE A 70 13.32 12.17 -118.90
C ILE A 70 14.55 12.44 -119.77
N ARG A 71 15.64 12.95 -119.18
CA ARG A 71 16.86 13.30 -119.93
C ARG A 71 17.56 12.08 -120.49
N ARG A 72 17.52 10.95 -119.78
CA ARG A 72 18.05 9.68 -120.27
C ARG A 72 17.28 9.21 -121.51
N HIS A 73 15.95 9.14 -121.42
CA HIS A 73 15.14 8.65 -122.54
C HIS A 73 15.08 9.61 -123.73
N GLU A 74 15.18 10.93 -123.50
CA GLU A 74 15.42 11.90 -124.58
C GLU A 74 16.70 11.54 -125.34
N LYS A 75 17.81 11.34 -124.64
CA LYS A 75 19.09 10.98 -125.26
C LYS A 75 19.04 9.61 -125.92
N ASP A 76 18.38 8.62 -125.32
CA ASP A 76 18.25 7.29 -125.90
C ASP A 76 17.52 7.33 -127.25
N MET A 77 16.46 8.16 -127.39
CA MET A 77 15.77 8.38 -128.66
C MET A 77 16.67 9.04 -129.72
N VAL A 78 17.53 9.99 -129.31
CA VAL A 78 18.49 10.66 -130.22
C VAL A 78 19.60 9.70 -130.66
N ILE A 79 20.11 8.86 -129.74
CA ILE A 79 21.18 7.91 -130.00
C ILE A 79 20.70 6.78 -130.93
N HIS A 80 19.49 6.26 -130.68
CA HIS A 80 18.91 5.15 -131.46
C HIS A 80 18.02 5.63 -132.61
N TYR A 81 18.23 6.84 -133.13
CA TYR A 81 17.36 7.46 -134.14
C TYR A 81 17.13 6.61 -135.41
N GLU A 82 18.03 5.68 -135.71
CA GLU A 82 17.95 4.75 -136.86
C GLU A 82 17.04 3.53 -136.59
N ASP A 83 16.77 3.19 -135.32
CA ASP A 83 15.90 2.07 -134.91
C ASP A 83 14.54 2.60 -134.42
N SER A 84 13.58 2.67 -135.34
CA SER A 84 12.21 3.14 -135.08
C SER A 84 11.54 2.38 -133.92
N LYS A 85 11.80 1.07 -133.74
CA LYS A 85 11.19 0.29 -132.67
C LYS A 85 11.78 0.64 -131.30
N ALA A 86 13.10 0.86 -131.23
CA ALA A 86 13.76 1.33 -130.01
C ALA A 86 13.29 2.74 -129.64
N VAL A 87 13.16 3.65 -130.63
CA VAL A 87 12.67 5.01 -130.43
C VAL A 87 11.26 5.02 -129.86
N THR A 88 10.33 4.22 -130.39
CA THR A 88 8.96 4.14 -129.85
C THR A 88 8.94 3.63 -128.40
N GLY A 89 9.79 2.65 -128.07
CA GLY A 89 9.93 2.17 -126.68
C GLY A 89 10.45 3.27 -125.73
N HIS A 90 11.50 3.99 -126.14
CA HIS A 90 12.04 5.10 -125.36
C HIS A 90 11.08 6.30 -125.28
N ARG A 91 10.28 6.57 -126.32
CA ARG A 91 9.22 7.58 -126.30
C ARG A 91 8.17 7.27 -125.24
N GLU A 92 7.73 6.02 -125.15
CA GLU A 92 6.75 5.62 -124.13
C GLU A 92 7.31 5.82 -122.71
N LEU A 93 8.57 5.42 -122.48
CA LEU A 93 9.24 5.61 -121.21
C LEU A 93 9.49 7.09 -120.88
N TRP A 94 9.88 7.90 -121.87
CA TRP A 94 10.03 9.35 -121.75
C TRP A 94 8.69 10.01 -121.37
N SER A 95 7.60 9.61 -122.04
CA SER A 95 6.25 10.08 -121.71
C SER A 95 5.86 9.73 -120.27
N LYS A 96 6.08 8.47 -119.85
CA LYS A 96 5.82 8.03 -118.47
C LYS A 96 6.69 8.77 -117.45
N ALA A 97 7.95 9.07 -117.79
CA ALA A 97 8.85 9.83 -116.93
C ALA A 97 8.39 11.29 -116.78
N ILE A 98 7.89 11.91 -117.86
CA ILE A 98 7.23 13.23 -117.80
C ILE A 98 6.01 13.18 -116.90
N ASP A 99 5.12 12.20 -117.08
CA ASP A 99 3.89 12.08 -116.29
C ASP A 99 4.22 11.87 -114.80
N ARG A 100 5.17 10.97 -114.48
CA ARG A 100 5.64 10.74 -113.09
C ARG A 100 6.24 12.00 -112.48
N THR A 101 7.08 12.72 -113.22
CA THR A 101 7.71 13.96 -112.73
C THR A 101 6.65 15.05 -112.49
N SER A 102 5.66 15.15 -113.38
CA SER A 102 4.52 16.05 -113.21
C SER A 102 3.70 15.70 -111.95
N SER A 103 3.40 14.41 -111.74
CA SER A 103 2.69 13.97 -110.53
C SER A 103 3.50 14.21 -109.24
N ALA A 104 4.84 14.11 -109.29
CA ALA A 104 5.69 14.41 -108.14
C ALA A 104 5.69 15.91 -107.80
N PHE A 105 5.68 16.79 -108.81
CA PHE A 105 5.43 18.22 -108.60
C PHE A 105 4.01 18.50 -108.07
N GLU A 106 2.97 17.83 -108.60
CA GLU A 106 1.60 17.98 -108.09
C GLU A 106 1.45 17.51 -106.64
N ALA A 107 2.15 16.45 -106.24
CA ALA A 107 2.17 15.96 -104.86
C ALA A 107 2.85 16.95 -103.90
N MET A 108 3.79 17.75 -104.40
CA MET A 108 4.41 18.84 -103.66
C MET A 108 3.43 19.99 -103.42
N LEU A 109 2.64 20.35 -104.44
CA LEU A 109 1.59 21.39 -104.35
C LEU A 109 0.42 21.06 -103.42
N ALA A 110 0.36 19.84 -102.87
CA ALA A 110 -0.66 19.45 -101.90
C ALA A 110 -0.35 19.92 -100.47
N GLY A 111 0.83 20.47 -100.23
CA GLY A 111 1.28 21.05 -98.96
C GLY A 111 0.83 22.50 -98.72
N GLU A 112 1.50 23.19 -97.81
CA GLU A 112 1.33 24.62 -97.60
C GLU A 112 1.76 25.41 -98.86
N ASP A 113 1.18 26.59 -99.12
CA ASP A 113 1.54 27.38 -100.31
C ASP A 113 2.70 28.32 -100.01
N ASP A 114 3.90 27.92 -100.41
CA ASP A 114 5.19 28.54 -100.12
C ASP A 114 5.93 29.01 -101.41
N GLU A 115 7.19 29.40 -101.25
CA GLU A 115 8.03 29.93 -102.34
C GLU A 115 8.35 28.86 -103.39
N ASP A 116 8.56 27.62 -102.96
CA ASP A 116 8.82 26.46 -103.81
C ASP A 116 7.58 25.96 -104.54
N ASN A 117 6.38 26.14 -104.01
CA ASN A 117 5.14 25.86 -104.75
C ASN A 117 4.98 26.72 -106.00
N GLN A 118 5.39 28.00 -105.96
CA GLN A 118 5.40 28.84 -107.17
C GLN A 118 6.40 28.31 -108.20
N LEU A 119 7.60 27.91 -107.75
CA LEU A 119 8.61 27.30 -108.60
C LEU A 119 8.15 25.95 -109.19
N ALA A 120 7.41 25.16 -108.42
CA ALA A 120 6.84 23.88 -108.85
C ALA A 120 5.74 24.09 -109.91
N ARG A 121 4.84 25.08 -109.74
CA ARG A 121 3.83 25.45 -110.76
C ARG A 121 4.49 25.89 -112.07
N ASP A 122 5.50 26.76 -111.97
CA ASP A 122 6.27 27.20 -113.13
C ASP A 122 6.99 26.03 -113.82
N ALA A 123 7.59 25.12 -113.03
CA ALA A 123 8.26 23.93 -113.53
C ALA A 123 7.29 22.97 -114.24
N ILE A 124 6.08 22.73 -113.71
CA ILE A 124 5.03 21.95 -114.40
C ILE A 124 4.68 22.60 -115.74
N GLY A 125 4.50 23.92 -115.77
CA GLY A 125 4.22 24.68 -116.99
C GLY A 125 5.30 24.51 -118.05
N ARG A 126 6.58 24.62 -117.64
CA ARG A 126 7.75 24.42 -118.51
C ARG A 126 7.92 22.97 -118.95
N LEU A 127 7.63 22.00 -118.08
CA LEU A 127 7.67 20.58 -118.42
C LEU A 127 6.62 20.24 -119.49
N LYS A 128 5.43 20.85 -119.41
CA LYS A 128 4.40 20.75 -120.46
C LYS A 128 4.84 21.41 -121.76
N ALA A 129 5.50 22.57 -121.70
CA ALA A 129 6.06 23.26 -122.86
C ALA A 129 7.20 22.44 -123.51
N TYR A 130 8.05 21.80 -122.72
CA TYR A 130 9.07 20.86 -123.16
C TYR A 130 8.46 19.66 -123.89
N ARG A 131 7.41 19.05 -123.34
CA ARG A 131 6.70 17.93 -123.98
C ARG A 131 6.14 18.34 -125.34
N SER A 132 5.43 19.47 -125.39
CA SER A 132 4.79 19.99 -126.60
C SER A 132 5.82 20.35 -127.69
N SER A 133 6.90 21.04 -127.32
CA SER A 133 7.96 21.44 -128.25
C SER A 133 8.80 20.26 -128.76
N SER A 134 8.92 19.18 -127.98
CA SER A 134 9.64 17.96 -128.38
C SER A 134 8.80 17.04 -129.25
N GLU A 135 7.47 17.11 -129.18
CA GLU A 135 6.57 16.09 -129.76
C GLU A 135 6.68 15.96 -131.29
N ALA A 136 6.82 17.09 -132.00
CA ALA A 136 7.02 17.08 -133.45
C ALA A 136 8.36 16.42 -133.82
N THR A 137 9.42 16.77 -133.09
CA THR A 137 10.75 16.21 -133.31
C THR A 137 10.77 14.72 -133.00
N VAL A 138 10.21 14.30 -131.87
CA VAL A 138 10.11 12.88 -131.47
C VAL A 138 9.33 12.06 -132.51
N ARG A 139 8.19 12.57 -133.02
CA ARG A 139 7.45 11.91 -134.11
C ARG A 139 8.30 11.78 -135.38
N ASN A 140 9.08 12.81 -135.73
CA ASN A 140 9.95 12.78 -136.90
C ASN A 140 11.14 11.81 -136.74
N ILE A 141 11.62 11.58 -135.51
CA ILE A 141 12.60 10.52 -135.22
C ILE A 141 11.97 9.15 -135.48
N GLU A 142 10.76 8.89 -134.98
CA GLU A 142 10.06 7.61 -135.20
C GLU A 142 9.80 7.31 -136.69
N LEU A 143 9.51 8.35 -137.48
CA LEU A 143 9.28 8.27 -138.92
C LEU A 143 10.57 8.20 -139.75
N GLY A 144 11.76 8.22 -139.13
CA GLY A 144 13.05 8.12 -139.80
C GLY A 144 13.40 9.34 -140.67
N VAL A 145 12.89 10.53 -140.33
CA VAL A 145 13.03 11.75 -141.15
C VAL A 145 14.43 12.35 -141.11
N TYR A 146 15.22 12.03 -140.07
CA TYR A 146 16.54 12.64 -139.83
C TYR A 146 17.69 11.72 -140.27
N ASP A 147 18.76 12.35 -140.76
CA ASP A 147 19.95 11.71 -141.32
C ASP A 147 21.13 11.61 -140.33
N SER A 148 21.03 12.27 -139.17
CA SER A 148 22.04 12.23 -138.12
C SER A 148 21.46 12.60 -136.75
N ALA A 149 21.95 11.93 -135.70
CA ALA A 149 21.68 12.28 -134.31
C ALA A 149 21.99 13.76 -133.98
N ILE A 150 23.00 14.36 -134.62
CA ILE A 150 23.38 15.77 -134.40
C ILE A 150 22.26 16.72 -134.87
N THR A 151 21.59 16.38 -135.97
CA THR A 151 20.48 17.18 -136.51
C THR A 151 19.28 17.12 -135.57
N VAL A 152 18.96 15.93 -135.04
CA VAL A 152 17.91 15.73 -134.04
C VAL A 152 18.21 16.54 -132.77
N ASP A 153 19.45 16.43 -132.27
CA ASP A 153 19.90 17.10 -131.05
C ASP A 153 19.75 18.62 -131.13
N ARG A 154 20.11 19.20 -132.29
CA ARG A 154 19.99 20.64 -132.58
C ARG A 154 18.54 21.11 -132.69
N VAL A 155 17.66 20.31 -133.30
CA VAL A 155 16.22 20.66 -133.39
C VAL A 155 15.58 20.63 -131.99
N LEU A 156 16.05 19.76 -131.10
CA LEU A 156 15.61 19.72 -129.71
C LEU A 156 16.16 20.86 -128.84
N ASP A 157 17.12 21.67 -129.29
CA ASP A 157 17.72 22.73 -128.46
C ASP A 157 16.69 23.68 -127.85
N ARG A 158 15.65 24.05 -128.62
CA ARG A 158 14.57 24.91 -128.11
C ARG A 158 13.79 24.23 -126.98
N ALA A 159 13.49 22.94 -127.12
CA ALA A 159 12.81 22.18 -126.07
C ALA A 159 13.74 22.01 -124.85
N LYS A 160 15.02 21.75 -125.07
CA LYS A 160 16.02 21.61 -124.00
C LYS A 160 16.18 22.87 -123.15
N MET A 161 15.90 24.06 -123.68
CA MET A 161 15.88 25.27 -122.84
C MET A 161 14.80 25.21 -121.76
N GLU A 162 13.62 24.65 -122.08
CA GLU A 162 12.54 24.50 -121.10
C GLU A 162 12.89 23.47 -120.03
N ILE A 163 13.50 22.33 -120.40
CA ILE A 163 13.90 21.31 -119.41
C ILE A 163 15.06 21.78 -118.52
N HIS A 164 16.01 22.59 -119.05
CA HIS A 164 17.04 23.22 -118.20
C HIS A 164 16.44 24.22 -117.22
N ALA A 165 15.40 24.96 -117.62
CA ALA A 165 14.70 25.85 -116.71
C ALA A 165 13.94 25.06 -115.60
N VAL A 166 13.40 23.88 -115.92
CA VAL A 166 12.88 22.93 -114.92
C VAL A 166 14.00 22.45 -113.99
N GLU A 167 15.15 22.03 -114.52
CA GLU A 167 16.31 21.63 -113.70
C GLU A 167 16.75 22.74 -112.73
N GLN A 168 16.81 24.00 -113.20
CA GLN A 168 17.12 25.15 -112.35
C GLN A 168 16.05 25.41 -111.28
N ALA A 169 14.77 25.26 -111.61
CA ALA A 169 13.69 25.37 -110.64
C ALA A 169 13.83 24.30 -109.54
N VAL A 170 14.08 23.04 -109.92
CA VAL A 170 14.29 21.94 -108.97
C VAL A 170 15.51 22.18 -108.07
N HIS A 171 16.59 22.75 -108.60
CA HIS A 171 17.74 23.12 -107.77
C HIS A 171 17.42 24.20 -106.73
N LYS A 172 16.59 25.19 -107.08
CA LYS A 172 16.13 26.21 -106.12
C LYS A 172 15.19 25.61 -105.08
N ILE A 173 14.25 24.79 -105.51
CA ILE A 173 13.32 24.07 -104.63
C ILE A 173 14.10 23.21 -103.61
N ASP A 174 15.07 22.42 -104.07
CA ASP A 174 15.92 21.61 -103.18
C ASP A 174 16.67 22.46 -102.13
N ALA A 175 17.13 23.65 -102.50
CA ALA A 175 17.80 24.56 -101.58
C ALA A 175 16.83 25.14 -100.52
N ILE A 176 15.58 25.45 -100.90
CA ILE A 176 14.54 25.93 -99.99
C ILE A 176 14.16 24.82 -99.00
N VAL A 177 13.77 23.65 -99.52
CA VAL A 177 13.37 22.50 -98.70
C VAL A 177 14.49 22.05 -97.75
N GLN A 178 15.76 22.09 -98.17
CA GLN A 178 16.88 21.80 -97.28
C GLN A 178 17.06 22.87 -96.18
N ALA A 179 16.92 24.15 -96.52
CA ALA A 179 17.03 25.23 -95.54
C ALA A 179 15.93 25.18 -94.48
N GLU A 180 14.70 24.83 -94.87
CA GLU A 180 13.58 24.61 -93.95
C GLU A 180 13.78 23.37 -93.07
N ALA A 181 14.21 22.25 -93.65
CA ALA A 181 14.53 21.06 -92.86
C ALA A 181 15.64 21.32 -91.82
N GLU A 182 16.63 22.16 -92.15
CA GLU A 182 17.68 22.58 -91.21
C GLU A 182 17.16 23.51 -90.11
N SER A 183 16.25 24.44 -90.44
CA SER A 183 15.66 25.37 -89.46
C SER A 183 14.78 24.62 -88.46
N THR A 184 13.88 23.74 -88.91
CA THR A 184 13.02 22.91 -88.06
C THR A 184 13.85 21.99 -87.16
N LYS A 185 14.94 21.42 -87.68
CA LYS A 185 15.89 20.62 -86.89
C LYS A 185 16.59 21.44 -85.81
N ALA A 186 16.98 22.68 -86.11
CA ALA A 186 17.58 23.58 -85.14
C ALA A 186 16.58 23.98 -84.03
N GLU A 187 15.33 24.28 -84.40
CA GLU A 187 14.24 24.56 -83.46
C GLU A 187 13.96 23.39 -82.54
N PHE A 188 13.88 22.17 -83.08
CA PHE A 188 13.74 20.95 -82.30
C PHE A 188 14.87 20.81 -81.27
N GLY A 189 16.12 21.08 -81.66
CA GLY A 189 17.28 21.03 -80.76
C GLY A 189 17.23 22.06 -79.63
N VAL A 190 16.77 23.29 -79.92
CA VAL A 190 16.59 24.35 -78.91
C VAL A 190 15.46 24.02 -77.95
N SER A 191 14.31 23.59 -78.47
CA SER A 191 13.14 23.20 -77.66
C SER A 191 13.44 22.00 -76.76
N MET A 192 14.13 20.98 -77.27
CA MET A 192 14.60 19.83 -76.49
C MET A 192 15.54 20.24 -75.35
N ARG A 193 16.48 21.15 -75.62
CA ARG A 193 17.41 21.65 -74.60
C ARG A 193 16.67 22.47 -73.52
N ARG A 194 15.72 23.33 -73.90
CA ARG A 194 14.88 24.09 -72.96
C ARG A 194 14.05 23.16 -72.08
N ALA A 195 13.40 22.16 -72.66
CA ALA A 195 12.64 21.14 -71.94
C ALA A 195 13.50 20.39 -70.92
N THR A 196 14.70 19.98 -71.32
CA THR A 196 15.67 19.28 -70.45
C THR A 196 16.10 20.16 -69.27
N TRP A 197 16.43 21.43 -69.51
CA TRP A 197 16.81 22.35 -68.43
C TRP A 197 15.65 22.68 -67.49
N ALA A 198 14.44 22.89 -68.02
CA ALA A 198 13.25 23.10 -67.18
C ALA A 198 13.01 21.90 -66.25
N PHE A 199 13.12 20.68 -66.77
CA PHE A 199 13.01 19.45 -65.96
C PHE A 199 14.10 19.36 -64.88
N LEU A 200 15.37 19.62 -65.22
CA LEU A 200 16.48 19.59 -64.27
C LEU A 200 16.34 20.64 -63.15
N ILE A 201 15.89 21.86 -63.48
CA ILE A 201 15.68 22.92 -62.48
C ILE A 201 14.60 22.50 -61.47
N VAL A 202 13.46 21.99 -61.95
CA VAL A 202 12.39 21.52 -61.07
C VAL A 202 12.90 20.38 -60.19
N LEU A 203 13.66 19.42 -60.74
CA LEU A 203 14.25 18.32 -59.97
C LEU A 203 15.16 18.82 -58.84
N VAL A 204 16.03 19.80 -59.12
CA VAL A 204 16.93 20.38 -58.11
C VAL A 204 16.13 21.08 -57.01
N VAL A 205 15.08 21.84 -57.36
CA VAL A 205 14.20 22.48 -56.37
C VAL A 205 13.52 21.46 -55.48
N VAL A 206 13.04 20.34 -56.02
CA VAL A 206 12.46 19.25 -55.24
C VAL A 206 13.46 18.70 -54.23
N VAL A 207 14.69 18.41 -54.65
CA VAL A 207 15.74 17.89 -53.75
C VAL A 207 16.09 18.89 -52.65
N LEU A 208 16.25 20.16 -53.00
CA LEU A 208 16.59 21.23 -52.04
C LEU A 208 15.49 21.50 -51.02
N LEU A 209 14.22 21.22 -51.34
CA LEU A 209 13.12 21.35 -50.38
C LEU A 209 12.92 20.08 -49.54
N VAL A 210 12.91 18.90 -50.17
CA VAL A 210 12.55 17.64 -49.52
C VAL A 210 13.63 17.18 -48.55
N VAL A 211 14.91 17.24 -48.93
CA VAL A 211 16.00 16.70 -48.09
C VAL A 211 16.12 17.44 -46.75
N PRO A 212 16.20 18.80 -46.70
CA PRO A 212 16.31 19.52 -45.42
C PRO A 212 15.08 19.35 -44.53
N LEU A 213 13.87 19.41 -45.10
CA LEU A 213 12.62 19.22 -44.35
C LEU A 213 12.56 17.81 -43.72
N THR A 214 12.96 16.80 -44.48
CA THR A 214 12.99 15.41 -43.99
C THR A 214 13.99 15.23 -42.84
N LEU A 215 15.21 15.76 -42.99
CA LEU A 215 16.24 15.71 -41.95
C LEU A 215 15.82 16.48 -40.68
N MET A 216 15.17 17.64 -40.83
CA MET A 216 14.66 18.42 -39.70
C MET A 216 13.53 17.71 -38.98
N ASN A 217 12.60 17.09 -39.71
CA ASN A 217 11.51 16.33 -39.11
C ASN A 217 12.04 15.08 -38.37
N SER A 218 12.98 14.36 -38.97
CA SER A 218 13.65 13.21 -38.35
C SER A 218 14.35 13.59 -37.04
N ARG A 219 15.18 14.66 -37.05
CA ARG A 219 15.85 15.14 -35.83
C ARG A 219 14.87 15.58 -34.75
N SER A 220 13.77 16.25 -35.13
CA SER A 220 12.73 16.69 -34.19
C SER A 220 12.00 15.55 -33.49
N ILE A 221 12.00 14.33 -34.04
CA ILE A 221 11.34 13.15 -33.46
C ILE A 221 12.35 12.29 -32.70
N VAL A 222 13.50 12.01 -33.30
CA VAL A 222 14.51 11.09 -32.74
C VAL A 222 15.16 11.66 -31.48
N GLN A 223 15.49 12.96 -31.46
CA GLN A 223 16.21 13.53 -30.31
C GLN A 223 15.38 13.52 -29.02
N PRO A 224 14.10 13.96 -29.00
CA PRO A 224 13.26 13.83 -27.80
C PRO A 224 13.01 12.38 -27.38
N LEU A 225 12.89 11.44 -28.32
CA LEU A 225 12.75 10.01 -27.99
C LEU A 225 14.00 9.43 -27.31
N LEU A 226 15.18 9.86 -27.73
CA LEU A 226 16.44 9.49 -27.06
C LEU A 226 16.52 10.07 -25.65
N GLN A 227 16.04 11.31 -25.45
CA GLN A 227 15.96 11.92 -24.11
C GLN A 227 14.95 11.20 -23.21
N ALA A 228 13.77 10.87 -23.74
CA ALA A 228 12.76 10.07 -23.04
C ALA A 228 13.33 8.71 -22.62
N ARG A 229 14.07 8.04 -23.51
CA ARG A 229 14.79 6.80 -23.19
C ARG A 229 15.80 7.00 -22.07
N SER A 230 16.62 8.06 -22.12
CA SER A 230 17.60 8.30 -21.05
C SER A 230 16.94 8.59 -19.70
N ILE A 231 15.83 9.33 -19.67
CA ILE A 231 15.08 9.61 -18.44
C ILE A 231 14.48 8.32 -17.88
N ALA A 232 13.86 7.49 -18.73
CA ALA A 232 13.33 6.20 -18.30
C ALA A 232 14.44 5.29 -17.74
N GLN A 233 15.63 5.31 -18.33
CA GLN A 233 16.81 4.59 -17.82
C GLN A 233 17.32 5.15 -16.50
N SER A 234 17.35 6.47 -16.32
CA SER A 234 17.67 7.12 -15.03
C SER A 234 16.68 6.71 -13.94
N ILE A 235 15.38 6.78 -14.22
CA ILE A 235 14.33 6.36 -13.28
C ILE A 235 14.49 4.88 -12.92
N ALA A 236 14.73 4.01 -13.90
CA ALA A 236 14.96 2.58 -13.67
C ALA A 236 16.23 2.29 -12.85
N ALA A 237 17.26 3.15 -12.96
CA ALA A 237 18.47 3.09 -12.15
C ALA A 237 18.30 3.73 -10.75
N GLY A 238 17.12 4.24 -10.43
CA GLY A 238 16.81 4.91 -9.17
C GLY A 238 17.17 6.40 -9.14
N ASP A 239 17.69 6.99 -10.22
CA ASP A 239 17.94 8.43 -10.27
C ASP A 239 16.64 9.18 -10.59
N LEU A 240 16.01 9.72 -9.54
CA LEU A 240 14.85 10.58 -9.63
C LEU A 240 15.22 12.06 -9.62
N GLY A 241 16.51 12.40 -9.53
CA GLY A 241 17.03 13.78 -9.42
C GLY A 241 17.14 14.51 -10.76
N SER A 242 17.14 13.79 -11.88
CA SER A 242 17.41 14.37 -13.19
C SER A 242 16.40 15.46 -13.57
N ARG A 243 16.89 16.65 -13.94
CA ARG A 243 16.05 17.76 -14.40
C ARG A 243 15.53 17.49 -15.81
N VAL A 244 14.21 17.37 -15.95
CA VAL A 244 13.54 17.16 -17.24
C VAL A 244 12.94 18.47 -17.72
N GLU A 245 13.47 19.04 -18.80
CA GLU A 245 12.87 20.20 -19.46
C GLU A 245 11.99 19.75 -20.62
N VAL A 246 10.68 19.99 -20.51
CA VAL A 246 9.74 19.71 -21.59
C VAL A 246 9.61 20.93 -22.49
N VAL A 247 10.10 20.82 -23.73
CA VAL A 247 9.93 21.83 -24.78
C VAL A 247 8.96 21.28 -25.84
N GLY A 248 8.03 22.08 -26.34
CA GLY A 248 7.12 21.72 -27.45
C GLY A 248 5.67 21.38 -27.05
N GLN A 249 4.83 21.11 -28.05
CA GLN A 249 3.41 20.76 -27.90
C GLN A 249 3.03 19.53 -28.75
N ASP A 250 4.02 18.75 -29.20
CA ASP A 250 3.80 17.53 -29.98
C ASP A 250 3.72 16.30 -29.07
N GLU A 251 3.42 15.14 -29.68
CA GLU A 251 3.26 13.87 -28.98
C GLU A 251 4.53 13.43 -28.22
N THR A 252 5.73 13.89 -28.65
CA THR A 252 6.97 13.64 -27.88
C THR A 252 7.03 14.49 -26.61
N SER A 253 6.53 15.72 -26.66
CA SER A 253 6.40 16.58 -25.48
C SER A 253 5.40 15.99 -24.49
N ASP A 254 4.28 15.41 -24.95
CA ASP A 254 3.31 14.72 -24.09
C ASP A 254 3.91 13.49 -23.41
N LEU A 255 4.68 12.67 -24.14
CA LEU A 255 5.43 11.56 -23.56
C LEU A 255 6.40 12.03 -22.46
N MET A 256 7.12 13.14 -22.71
CA MET A 256 8.03 13.72 -21.74
C MET A 256 7.31 14.26 -20.50
N ARG A 257 6.11 14.84 -20.63
CA ARG A 257 5.28 15.24 -19.48
C ARG A 257 4.85 14.03 -18.66
N ALA A 258 4.38 12.97 -19.30
CA ALA A 258 3.99 11.75 -18.61
C ALA A 258 5.17 11.10 -17.85
N LEU A 259 6.38 11.12 -18.42
CA LEU A 259 7.59 10.67 -17.73
C LEU A 259 7.94 11.55 -16.52
N LEU A 260 7.75 12.88 -16.62
CA LEU A 260 7.97 13.81 -15.52
C LEU A 260 6.95 13.59 -14.39
N GLU A 261 5.66 13.43 -14.72
CA GLU A 261 4.61 13.10 -13.76
C GLU A 261 4.93 11.78 -13.04
N MET A 262 5.34 10.74 -13.77
CA MET A 262 5.78 9.47 -13.20
C MET A 262 6.99 9.64 -12.26
N GLN A 263 8.00 10.41 -12.68
CA GLN A 263 9.17 10.71 -11.85
C GLN A 263 8.75 11.42 -10.55
N GLN A 264 7.85 12.40 -10.63
CA GLN A 264 7.38 13.17 -9.48
C GLN A 264 6.55 12.31 -8.52
N SER A 265 5.65 11.47 -9.03
CA SER A 265 4.91 10.50 -8.20
C SER A 265 5.84 9.51 -7.49
N LEU A 266 6.86 8.99 -8.18
CA LEU A 266 7.87 8.11 -7.57
C LEU A 266 8.69 8.85 -6.50
N ARG A 267 9.09 10.11 -6.73
CA ARG A 267 9.78 10.93 -5.71
C ARG A 267 8.94 11.13 -4.47
N SER A 268 7.65 11.45 -4.64
CA SER A 268 6.71 11.63 -3.53
C SER A 268 6.56 10.35 -2.72
N MET A 269 6.37 9.21 -3.40
CA MET A 269 6.24 7.90 -2.76
C MET A 269 7.51 7.51 -1.99
N VAL A 270 8.69 7.71 -2.60
CA VAL A 270 9.99 7.49 -1.94
C VAL A 270 10.16 8.37 -0.71
N GLY A 271 9.80 9.66 -0.79
CA GLY A 271 9.86 10.59 0.33
C GLY A 271 8.90 10.23 1.47
N GLU A 272 7.68 9.81 1.14
CA GLU A 272 6.69 9.35 2.10
C GLU A 272 7.16 8.08 2.82
N ILE A 273 7.63 7.05 2.09
CA ILE A 273 8.09 5.81 2.71
C ILE A 273 9.33 6.06 3.59
N ARG A 274 10.24 6.97 3.19
CA ARG A 274 11.37 7.37 4.05
C ARG A 274 10.87 8.00 5.36
N THR A 275 9.96 8.95 5.28
CA THR A 275 9.37 9.62 6.46
C THR A 275 8.63 8.62 7.37
N THR A 276 7.87 7.69 6.79
CA THR A 276 7.20 6.62 7.53
C THR A 276 8.19 5.66 8.18
N SER A 277 9.28 5.31 7.50
CA SER A 277 10.33 4.42 8.04
C SER A 277 11.07 5.08 9.20
N GLU A 278 11.41 6.38 9.08
CA GLU A 278 12.00 7.17 10.17
C GLU A 278 11.03 7.25 11.38
N SER A 279 9.75 7.50 11.13
CA SER A 279 8.71 7.50 12.18
C SER A 279 8.55 6.14 12.86
N MET A 280 8.58 5.05 12.09
CA MET A 280 8.51 3.68 12.62
C MET A 280 9.73 3.34 13.47
N SER A 281 10.92 3.80 13.07
CA SER A 281 12.15 3.64 13.86
C SER A 281 12.06 4.40 15.19
N MET A 282 11.56 5.64 15.19
CA MET A 282 11.37 6.41 16.42
C MET A 282 10.35 5.75 17.35
N ALA A 283 9.18 5.37 16.83
CA ALA A 283 8.15 4.69 17.61
C ALA A 283 8.63 3.36 18.19
N SER A 284 9.42 2.58 17.43
CA SER A 284 9.99 1.32 17.92
C SER A 284 11.01 1.55 19.05
N SER A 285 11.80 2.63 18.98
CA SER A 285 12.73 3.05 20.04
C SER A 285 11.98 3.49 21.32
N GLU A 286 10.86 4.20 21.17
CA GLU A 286 9.98 4.54 22.30
C GLU A 286 9.37 3.29 22.94
N ILE A 287 8.90 2.32 22.13
CA ILE A 287 8.39 1.04 22.64
C ILE A 287 9.49 0.28 23.38
N ALA A 288 10.71 0.22 22.85
CA ALA A 288 11.83 -0.45 23.49
C ALA A 288 12.15 0.18 24.86
N THR A 289 12.18 1.51 24.93
CA THR A 289 12.38 2.25 26.18
C THR A 289 11.24 1.99 27.17
N GLY A 290 10.00 2.00 26.70
CA GLY A 290 8.81 1.70 27.52
C GLY A 290 8.79 0.27 28.04
N ASN A 291 9.22 -0.71 27.23
CA ASN A 291 9.37 -2.11 27.67
C ASN A 291 10.46 -2.25 28.73
N GLN A 292 11.54 -1.48 28.65
CA GLN A 292 12.60 -1.51 29.67
C GLN A 292 12.12 -0.95 31.01
N ASP A 293 11.33 0.13 31.01
CA ASP A 293 10.65 0.62 32.22
C ASP A 293 9.66 -0.42 32.77
N LEU A 294 8.84 -1.02 31.89
CA LEU A 294 7.89 -2.05 32.28
C LEU A 294 8.58 -3.29 32.86
N SER A 295 9.74 -3.69 32.30
CA SER A 295 10.59 -4.76 32.85
C SER A 295 11.02 -4.44 34.27
N GLY A 296 11.56 -3.24 34.50
CA GLY A 296 12.00 -2.82 35.84
C GLY A 296 10.86 -2.79 36.86
N ARG A 297 9.68 -2.32 36.45
CA ARG A 297 8.47 -2.34 37.29
C ARG A 297 7.96 -3.76 37.55
N THR A 298 8.07 -4.66 36.58
CA THR A 298 7.69 -6.07 36.72
C THR A 298 8.62 -6.79 37.70
N GLU A 299 9.93 -6.57 37.61
CA GLU A 299 10.92 -7.07 38.58
C GLU A 299 10.66 -6.53 39.99
N GLN A 300 10.39 -5.23 40.12
CA GLN A 300 10.07 -4.63 41.42
C GLN A 300 8.77 -5.21 42.01
N THR A 301 7.77 -5.45 41.17
CA THR A 301 6.49 -6.07 41.58
C THR A 301 6.71 -7.52 42.00
N ALA A 302 7.52 -8.29 41.27
CA ALA A 302 7.89 -9.65 41.65
C ALA A 302 8.57 -9.67 43.02
N SER A 303 9.53 -8.78 43.26
CA SER A 303 10.18 -8.66 44.57
C SER A 303 9.20 -8.28 45.68
N ALA A 304 8.26 -7.37 45.43
CA ALA A 304 7.25 -6.97 46.39
C ALA A 304 6.25 -8.11 46.69
N LEU A 305 5.86 -8.89 45.67
CA LEU A 305 5.05 -10.09 45.82
C LEU A 305 5.75 -11.15 46.65
N GLN A 306 7.04 -11.37 46.43
CA GLN A 306 7.83 -12.34 47.18
C GLN A 306 7.94 -11.96 48.67
N GLN A 307 8.14 -10.67 48.96
CA GLN A 307 8.11 -10.17 50.34
C GLN A 307 6.70 -10.28 50.97
N THR A 308 5.66 -10.02 50.18
CA THR A 308 4.27 -10.13 50.62
C THR A 308 3.91 -11.59 50.93
N ALA A 309 4.30 -12.53 50.07
CA ALA A 309 4.10 -13.96 50.27
C ALA A 309 4.81 -14.45 51.56
N SER A 310 6.06 -14.07 51.76
CA SER A 310 6.79 -14.39 53.00
C SER A 310 6.13 -13.79 54.25
N SER A 311 5.65 -12.55 54.17
CA SER A 311 4.90 -11.92 55.26
C SER A 311 3.57 -12.63 55.54
N MET A 312 2.89 -13.11 54.50
CA MET A 312 1.65 -13.89 54.61
C MET A 312 1.89 -15.27 55.23
N GLU A 313 2.99 -15.96 54.89
CA GLU A 313 3.38 -17.20 55.55
C GLU A 313 3.63 -17.00 57.05
N GLN A 314 4.38 -15.94 57.40
CA GLN A 314 4.64 -15.60 58.80
C GLN A 314 3.36 -15.24 59.57
N LEU A 315 2.48 -14.44 58.96
CA LEU A 315 1.17 -14.07 59.53
C LEU A 315 0.28 -15.30 59.72
N THR A 316 0.20 -16.17 58.71
CA THR A 316 -0.57 -17.42 58.78
C THR A 316 -0.04 -18.31 59.91
N GLY A 317 1.28 -18.43 60.06
CA GLY A 317 1.90 -19.13 61.18
C GLY A 317 1.53 -18.54 62.54
N THR A 318 1.55 -17.21 62.65
CA THR A 318 1.23 -16.49 63.90
C THR A 318 -0.25 -16.65 64.29
N VAL A 319 -1.16 -16.56 63.32
CA VAL A 319 -2.61 -16.78 63.54
C VAL A 319 -2.87 -18.23 63.96
N ARG A 320 -2.21 -19.20 63.32
CA ARG A 320 -2.33 -20.62 63.70
C ARG A 320 -1.81 -20.88 65.11
N GLN A 321 -0.65 -20.33 65.46
CA GLN A 321 -0.11 -20.38 66.82
C GLN A 321 -1.05 -19.72 67.84
N THR A 322 -1.75 -18.65 67.45
CA THR A 322 -2.73 -17.95 68.30
C THR A 322 -3.95 -18.84 68.56
N ALA A 323 -4.47 -19.52 67.54
CA ALA A 323 -5.56 -20.49 67.69
C ALA A 323 -5.16 -21.66 68.61
N ASP A 324 -3.96 -22.22 68.45
CA ASP A 324 -3.45 -23.30 69.29
C ASP A 324 -3.25 -22.85 70.75
N SER A 325 -2.72 -21.63 70.94
CA SER A 325 -2.53 -21.03 72.26
C SER A 325 -3.86 -20.75 72.96
N ALA A 326 -4.85 -20.26 72.22
CA ALA A 326 -6.21 -20.06 72.71
C ALA A 326 -6.84 -21.40 73.12
N SER A 327 -6.74 -22.44 72.29
CA SER A 327 -7.22 -23.79 72.62
C SER A 327 -6.60 -24.32 73.92
N THR A 328 -5.28 -24.17 74.07
CA THR A 328 -4.55 -24.56 75.29
C THR A 328 -5.01 -23.76 76.51
N ALA A 329 -5.18 -22.43 76.37
CA ALA A 329 -5.66 -21.57 77.42
C ALA A 329 -7.10 -21.94 77.86
N ASN A 330 -7.96 -22.33 76.91
CA ASN A 330 -9.32 -22.78 77.22
C ASN A 330 -9.31 -24.06 78.05
N GLN A 331 -8.43 -25.01 77.72
CA GLN A 331 -8.24 -26.23 78.51
C GLN A 331 -7.78 -25.91 79.94
N LEU A 332 -6.83 -24.98 80.09
CA LEU A 332 -6.33 -24.56 81.40
C LEU A 332 -7.41 -23.86 82.22
N ALA A 333 -8.20 -22.97 81.59
CA ALA A 333 -9.35 -22.32 82.22
C ALA A 333 -10.39 -23.35 82.68
N SER A 334 -10.74 -24.32 81.84
CA SER A 334 -11.67 -25.40 82.22
C SER A 334 -11.18 -26.20 83.43
N SER A 335 -9.89 -26.54 83.46
CA SER A 335 -9.25 -27.23 84.59
C SER A 335 -9.28 -26.37 85.87
N ALA A 336 -8.97 -25.07 85.77
CA ALA A 336 -9.04 -24.13 86.89
C ALA A 336 -10.47 -23.97 87.43
N ALA A 337 -11.47 -23.89 86.54
CA ALA A 337 -12.88 -23.85 86.93
C ALA A 337 -13.30 -25.14 87.66
N GLN A 338 -12.83 -26.30 87.20
CA GLN A 338 -13.09 -27.58 87.88
C GLN A 338 -12.43 -27.64 89.27
N ALA A 339 -11.19 -27.17 89.40
CA ALA A 339 -10.49 -27.09 90.67
C ALA A 339 -11.20 -26.14 91.65
N ALA A 340 -11.62 -24.96 91.19
CA ALA A 340 -12.37 -24.00 91.99
C ALA A 340 -13.74 -24.56 92.43
N ARG A 341 -14.47 -25.25 91.54
CA ARG A 341 -15.73 -25.95 91.90
C ARG A 341 -15.51 -27.01 92.99
N LYS A 342 -14.45 -27.81 92.87
CA LYS A 342 -14.09 -28.81 93.89
C LYS A 342 -13.69 -28.14 95.21
N GLY A 343 -12.95 -27.03 95.16
CA GLY A 343 -12.61 -26.20 96.32
C GLY A 343 -13.85 -25.65 97.01
N GLY A 344 -14.80 -25.09 96.26
CA GLY A 344 -16.08 -24.62 96.78
C GLY A 344 -16.89 -25.72 97.47
N ALA A 345 -16.92 -26.94 96.91
CA ALA A 345 -17.58 -28.09 97.54
C ALA A 345 -16.93 -28.48 98.88
N VAL A 346 -15.59 -28.48 98.97
CA VAL A 346 -14.87 -28.74 100.23
C VAL A 346 -15.15 -27.65 101.26
N VAL A 347 -15.13 -26.38 100.85
CA VAL A 347 -15.46 -25.24 101.72
C VAL A 347 -16.88 -25.36 102.25
N SER A 348 -17.85 -25.70 101.39
CA SER A 348 -19.24 -25.94 101.80
C SER A 348 -19.35 -27.03 102.86
N GLN A 349 -18.60 -28.13 102.71
CA GLN A 349 -18.56 -29.20 103.72
C GLN A 349 -17.97 -28.72 105.04
N VAL A 350 -16.93 -27.87 105.01
CA VAL A 350 -16.34 -27.30 106.23
C VAL A 350 -17.33 -26.38 106.94
N VAL A 351 -18.11 -25.57 106.22
CA VAL A 351 -19.17 -24.75 106.83
C VAL A 351 -20.19 -25.63 107.55
N THR A 352 -20.68 -26.70 106.91
CA THR A 352 -21.60 -27.66 107.54
C THR A 352 -21.00 -28.25 108.83
N ASN A 353 -19.74 -28.68 108.79
CA ASN A 353 -19.08 -29.24 109.97
C ASN A 353 -18.91 -28.19 111.09
N MET A 354 -18.64 -26.93 110.76
CA MET A 354 -18.53 -25.85 111.76
C MET A 354 -19.89 -25.55 112.41
N GLU A 355 -20.98 -25.65 111.66
CA GLU A 355 -22.34 -25.50 112.18
C GLU A 355 -22.72 -26.65 113.14
N GLU A 356 -22.32 -27.89 112.82
CA GLU A 356 -22.45 -29.05 113.70
C GLU A 356 -21.63 -28.90 115.00
N ILE A 357 -20.38 -28.41 114.89
CA ILE A 357 -19.52 -28.12 116.05
C ILE A 357 -20.13 -27.01 116.91
N THR A 358 -20.68 -25.96 116.31
CA THR A 358 -21.34 -24.85 117.02
C THR A 358 -22.55 -25.37 117.79
N THR A 359 -23.39 -26.17 117.14
CA THR A 359 -24.55 -26.82 117.76
C THR A 359 -24.14 -27.72 118.93
N SER A 360 -23.11 -28.54 118.73
CA SER A 360 -22.58 -29.44 119.77
C SER A 360 -21.99 -28.67 120.95
N SER A 361 -21.28 -27.57 120.70
CA SER A 361 -20.68 -26.72 121.73
C SER A 361 -21.74 -25.99 122.56
N ARG A 362 -22.82 -25.50 121.94
CA ARG A 362 -23.97 -24.91 122.66
C ARG A 362 -24.63 -25.94 123.57
N ARG A 363 -24.81 -27.17 123.10
CA ARG A 363 -25.34 -28.28 123.91
C ARG A 363 -24.45 -28.61 125.11
N ILE A 364 -23.12 -28.57 124.93
CA ILE A 364 -22.18 -28.72 126.04
C ILE A 364 -22.35 -27.57 127.04
N ALA A 365 -22.43 -26.31 126.58
CA ALA A 365 -22.62 -25.16 127.46
C ALA A 365 -23.90 -25.26 128.31
N GLU A 366 -24.99 -25.78 127.74
CA GLU A 366 -26.24 -26.08 128.46
C GLU A 366 -26.03 -27.14 129.55
N ILE A 367 -25.35 -28.26 129.23
CA ILE A 367 -25.04 -29.33 130.19
C ILE A 367 -24.17 -28.80 131.34
N ILE A 368 -23.14 -28.00 131.04
CA ILE A 368 -22.29 -27.37 132.06
C ILE A 368 -23.10 -26.40 132.93
N GLY A 369 -24.08 -25.70 132.35
CA GLY A 369 -25.03 -24.88 133.10
C GLY A 369 -25.86 -25.70 134.10
N VAL A 370 -26.30 -26.90 133.73
CA VAL A 370 -26.96 -27.84 134.65
C VAL A 370 -26.00 -28.30 135.76
N ILE A 371 -24.73 -28.60 135.44
CA ILE A 371 -23.73 -29.02 136.43
C ILE A 371 -23.42 -27.91 137.44
N ASP A 372 -23.28 -26.65 137.00
CA ASP A 372 -23.13 -25.49 137.92
C ASP A 372 -24.38 -25.36 138.81
N GLY A 373 -25.58 -25.59 138.26
CA GLY A 373 -26.83 -25.66 139.02
C GLY A 373 -26.84 -26.77 140.08
N ILE A 374 -26.38 -27.98 139.75
CA ILE A 374 -26.25 -29.11 140.68
C ILE A 374 -25.22 -28.79 141.76
N ALA A 375 -24.07 -28.20 141.40
CA ALA A 375 -23.04 -27.79 142.34
C ALA A 375 -23.56 -26.73 143.32
N PHE A 376 -24.33 -25.74 142.84
CA PHE A 376 -24.99 -24.75 143.69
C PHE A 376 -25.99 -25.41 144.64
N GLN A 377 -26.87 -26.29 144.14
CA GLN A 377 -27.81 -27.05 144.98
C GLN A 377 -27.07 -27.87 146.05
N THR A 378 -25.98 -28.54 145.69
CA THR A 378 -25.14 -29.34 146.61
C THR A 378 -24.47 -28.47 147.66
N ASN A 379 -24.00 -27.27 147.29
CA ASN A 379 -23.44 -26.29 148.22
C ASN A 379 -24.49 -25.78 149.24
N ILE A 380 -25.73 -25.56 148.82
CA ILE A 380 -26.84 -25.20 149.72
C ILE A 380 -27.24 -26.37 150.63
N LEU A 381 -27.33 -27.59 150.11
CA LEU A 381 -27.58 -28.81 150.88
C LEU A 381 -26.50 -29.03 151.95
N ALA A 382 -25.22 -28.87 151.57
CA ALA A 382 -24.09 -29.01 152.48
C ALA A 382 -24.05 -27.90 153.54
N LEU A 383 -24.42 -26.66 153.20
CA LEU A 383 -24.59 -25.58 154.17
C LEU A 383 -25.69 -25.90 155.18
N ASN A 384 -26.86 -26.37 154.70
CA ASN A 384 -27.97 -26.77 155.57
C ASN A 384 -27.56 -27.93 156.49
N ALA A 385 -26.82 -28.92 155.97
CA ALA A 385 -26.29 -30.02 156.77
C ALA A 385 -25.25 -29.57 157.81
N ALA A 386 -24.36 -28.63 157.46
CA ALA A 386 -23.38 -28.06 158.40
C ALA A 386 -24.06 -27.26 159.52
N VAL A 387 -25.15 -26.54 159.22
CA VAL A 387 -25.97 -25.82 160.21
C VAL A 387 -26.65 -26.81 161.16
N GLU A 388 -27.27 -27.88 160.64
CA GLU A 388 -27.93 -28.89 161.47
C GLU A 388 -26.91 -29.70 162.31
N ALA A 389 -25.71 -29.95 161.78
CA ALA A 389 -24.61 -30.57 162.52
C ALA A 389 -24.08 -29.68 163.66
N ALA A 390 -24.00 -28.37 163.46
CA ALA A 390 -23.67 -27.41 164.53
C ALA A 390 -24.75 -27.36 165.61
N ARG A 391 -26.02 -27.57 165.23
CA ARG A 391 -27.19 -27.62 166.15
C ARG A 391 -27.18 -28.86 167.04
N ALA A 392 -26.60 -29.97 166.58
CA ALA A 392 -26.47 -31.23 167.33
C ALA A 392 -25.31 -31.28 168.34
N GLY A 393 -24.52 -30.20 168.48
CA GLY A 393 -23.43 -30.11 169.47
C GLY A 393 -22.29 -31.11 169.22
N GLU A 394 -21.72 -31.71 170.29
CA GLU A 394 -20.57 -32.64 170.17
C GLU A 394 -20.87 -33.91 169.36
N GLN A 395 -22.13 -34.35 169.27
CA GLN A 395 -22.52 -35.54 168.47
C GLN A 395 -22.51 -35.27 166.95
N GLY A 396 -22.61 -33.99 166.54
CA GLY A 396 -22.63 -33.59 165.13
C GLY A 396 -21.25 -33.32 164.52
N ARG A 397 -20.18 -33.38 165.31
CA ARG A 397 -18.82 -32.97 164.90
C ARG A 397 -18.32 -33.68 163.63
N GLY A 398 -18.52 -35.00 163.53
CA GLY A 398 -18.14 -35.78 162.34
C GLY A 398 -18.96 -35.40 161.10
N PHE A 399 -20.26 -35.15 161.28
CA PHE A 399 -21.14 -34.69 160.20
C PHE A 399 -20.82 -33.27 159.73
N ALA A 400 -20.42 -32.37 160.64
CA ALA A 400 -20.02 -31.01 160.29
C ALA A 400 -18.76 -31.00 159.41
N VAL A 401 -17.78 -31.89 159.68
CA VAL A 401 -16.57 -32.03 158.85
C VAL A 401 -16.94 -32.55 157.46
N VAL A 402 -17.78 -33.59 157.37
CA VAL A 402 -18.26 -34.12 156.07
C VAL A 402 -19.05 -33.07 155.30
N ALA A 403 -19.94 -32.31 155.96
CA ALA A 403 -20.70 -31.24 155.34
C ALA A 403 -19.78 -30.10 154.85
N GLY A 404 -18.73 -29.76 155.59
CA GLY A 404 -17.69 -28.82 155.15
C GLY A 404 -16.92 -29.31 153.92
N GLU A 405 -16.57 -30.60 153.87
CA GLU A 405 -15.87 -31.22 152.74
C GLU A 405 -16.77 -31.30 151.49
N VAL A 406 -18.04 -31.69 151.64
CA VAL A 406 -19.04 -31.69 150.55
C VAL A 406 -19.26 -30.28 150.02
N ARG A 407 -19.31 -29.27 150.92
CA ARG A 407 -19.42 -27.87 150.53
C ARG A 407 -18.20 -27.39 149.74
N ASN A 408 -17.00 -27.74 150.20
CA ASN A 408 -15.75 -27.42 149.50
C ASN A 408 -15.73 -28.08 148.10
N LEU A 409 -16.12 -29.36 148.01
CA LEU A 409 -16.21 -30.08 146.74
C LEU A 409 -17.25 -29.47 145.79
N ALA A 410 -18.40 -29.04 146.31
CA ALA A 410 -19.43 -28.35 145.53
C ALA A 410 -18.94 -27.00 145.01
N GLN A 411 -18.24 -26.21 145.83
CA GLN A 411 -17.65 -24.93 145.41
C GLN A 411 -16.52 -25.12 144.39
N ARG A 412 -15.69 -26.16 144.54
CA ARG A 412 -14.69 -26.57 143.54
C ARG A 412 -15.35 -27.00 142.22
N SER A 413 -16.44 -27.76 142.29
CA SER A 413 -17.21 -28.19 141.11
C SER A 413 -17.86 -27.01 140.38
N ALA A 414 -18.42 -26.04 141.12
CA ALA A 414 -18.99 -24.82 140.53
C ALA A 414 -17.90 -23.95 139.86
N ASN A 415 -16.74 -23.81 140.48
CA ASN A 415 -15.62 -23.07 139.89
C ASN A 415 -15.12 -23.76 138.60
N ALA A 416 -14.94 -25.09 138.63
CA ALA A 416 -14.56 -25.87 137.45
C ALA A 416 -15.63 -25.79 136.34
N ALA A 417 -16.91 -25.86 136.69
CA ALA A 417 -18.01 -25.71 135.74
C ALA A 417 -18.01 -24.32 135.08
N ARG A 418 -17.78 -23.24 135.84
CA ARG A 418 -17.66 -21.88 135.29
C ARG A 418 -16.45 -21.70 134.38
N GLU A 419 -15.31 -22.30 134.74
CA GLU A 419 -14.11 -22.30 133.90
C GLU A 419 -14.35 -23.03 132.58
N ILE A 420 -14.96 -24.23 132.62
CA ILE A 420 -15.35 -24.97 131.40
C ILE A 420 -16.37 -24.15 130.59
N LYS A 421 -17.37 -23.54 131.22
CA LYS A 421 -18.36 -22.70 130.53
C LYS A 421 -17.70 -21.52 129.80
N SER A 422 -16.72 -20.88 130.43
CA SER A 422 -15.92 -19.81 129.81
C SER A 422 -15.15 -20.31 128.59
N LEU A 423 -14.46 -21.46 128.71
CA LEU A 423 -13.72 -22.08 127.60
C LEU A 423 -14.62 -22.50 126.44
N ILE A 424 -15.82 -23.03 126.73
CA ILE A 424 -16.80 -23.40 125.71
C ILE A 424 -17.35 -22.16 125.01
N ASN A 425 -17.68 -21.09 125.74
CA ASN A 425 -18.13 -19.84 125.13
C ASN A 425 -17.05 -19.23 124.23
N ALA A 426 -15.79 -19.21 124.68
CA ALA A 426 -14.66 -18.77 123.86
C ALA A 426 -14.48 -19.66 122.60
N SER A 427 -14.73 -20.97 122.73
CA SER A 427 -14.68 -21.89 121.59
C SER A 427 -15.82 -21.64 120.59
N VAL A 428 -17.04 -21.38 121.06
CA VAL A 428 -18.18 -21.01 120.21
C VAL A 428 -17.88 -19.73 119.44
N GLU A 429 -17.36 -18.69 120.10
CA GLU A 429 -16.99 -17.42 119.44
C GLU A 429 -15.92 -17.63 118.36
N LYS A 430 -14.91 -18.48 118.63
CA LYS A 430 -13.87 -18.84 117.65
C LYS A 430 -14.43 -19.63 116.47
N VAL A 431 -15.35 -20.56 116.71
CA VAL A 431 -15.98 -21.35 115.64
C VAL A 431 -16.92 -20.49 114.81
N GLU A 432 -17.70 -19.58 115.41
CA GLU A 432 -18.55 -18.63 114.66
C GLU A 432 -17.71 -17.69 113.78
N SER A 433 -16.61 -17.15 114.33
CA SER A 433 -15.66 -16.35 113.54
C SER A 433 -15.01 -17.17 112.42
N GLY A 434 -14.62 -18.42 112.67
CA GLY A 434 -14.09 -19.34 111.68
C GLY A 434 -15.11 -19.68 110.58
N SER A 435 -16.36 -19.93 110.95
CA SER A 435 -17.46 -20.21 110.03
C SER A 435 -17.68 -19.05 109.08
N LYS A 436 -17.64 -17.80 109.57
CA LYS A 436 -17.75 -16.61 108.73
C LYS A 436 -16.61 -16.50 107.72
N LEU A 437 -15.36 -16.71 108.16
CA LEU A 437 -14.19 -16.68 107.27
C LEU A 437 -14.26 -17.76 106.18
N VAL A 438 -14.73 -18.96 106.53
CA VAL A 438 -14.89 -20.07 105.58
C VAL A 438 -16.05 -19.79 104.61
N GLN A 439 -17.14 -19.17 105.07
CA GLN A 439 -18.24 -18.75 104.20
C GLN A 439 -17.80 -17.68 103.20
N ASP A 440 -17.04 -16.67 103.65
CA ASP A 440 -16.45 -15.65 102.79
C ASP A 440 -15.51 -16.31 101.76
N ALA A 441 -14.69 -17.28 102.17
CA ALA A 441 -13.86 -18.07 101.25
C ALA A 441 -14.70 -18.84 100.21
N GLY A 442 -15.89 -19.32 100.58
CA GLY A 442 -16.82 -19.98 99.67
C GLY A 442 -17.41 -19.03 98.61
N VAL A 443 -17.76 -17.80 99.01
CA VAL A 443 -18.20 -16.74 98.08
C VAL A 443 -17.08 -16.42 97.09
N THR A 444 -15.84 -16.23 97.57
CA THR A 444 -14.68 -15.96 96.72
C THR A 444 -14.41 -17.10 95.71
N MET A 445 -14.65 -18.36 96.09
CA MET A 445 -14.53 -19.48 95.13
C MET A 445 -15.58 -19.42 94.01
N ASN A 446 -16.82 -19.01 94.32
CA ASN A 446 -17.84 -18.81 93.29
C ASN A 446 -17.50 -17.64 92.35
N GLU A 447 -16.94 -16.56 92.88
CA GLU A 447 -16.43 -15.45 92.07
C GLU A 447 -15.29 -15.88 91.14
N ILE A 448 -14.37 -16.72 91.62
CA ILE A 448 -13.31 -17.32 90.79
C ILE A 448 -13.92 -18.15 89.66
N VAL A 449 -14.89 -19.03 89.94
CA VAL A 449 -15.57 -19.83 88.90
C VAL A 449 -16.21 -18.94 87.84
N SER A 450 -16.92 -17.88 88.26
CA SER A 450 -17.52 -16.90 87.34
C SER A 450 -16.47 -16.10 86.54
N GLY A 451 -15.35 -15.76 87.16
CA GLY A 451 -14.22 -15.11 86.49
C GLY A 451 -13.59 -16.01 85.42
N VAL A 452 -13.33 -17.27 85.75
CA VAL A 452 -12.75 -18.24 84.82
C VAL A 452 -13.71 -18.57 83.67
N GLN A 453 -15.03 -18.61 83.92
CA GLN A 453 -16.01 -18.79 82.86
C GLN A 453 -15.96 -17.66 81.81
N ARG A 454 -15.90 -16.40 82.26
CA ARG A 454 -15.73 -15.25 81.37
C ARG A 454 -14.42 -15.30 80.57
N VAL A 455 -13.33 -15.79 81.19
CA VAL A 455 -12.06 -16.00 80.48
C VAL A 455 -12.21 -17.08 79.39
N SER A 456 -12.90 -18.19 79.68
CA SER A 456 -13.20 -19.22 78.67
C SER A 456 -14.03 -18.69 77.51
N ASP A 457 -15.03 -17.85 77.77
CA ASP A 457 -15.87 -17.25 76.72
C ASP A 457 -15.02 -16.37 75.78
N ILE A 458 -14.16 -15.49 76.32
CA ILE A 458 -13.23 -14.65 75.55
C ILE A 458 -12.28 -15.52 74.72
N ILE A 459 -11.75 -16.60 75.28
CA ILE A 459 -10.86 -17.51 74.56
C ILE A 459 -11.60 -18.21 73.42
N GLY A 460 -12.88 -18.55 73.61
CA GLY A 460 -13.75 -19.07 72.56
C GLY A 460 -13.88 -18.09 71.39
N GLU A 461 -14.12 -16.81 71.68
CA GLU A 461 -14.16 -15.74 70.67
C GLU A 461 -12.82 -15.58 69.94
N ILE A 462 -11.69 -15.60 70.65
CA ILE A 462 -10.34 -15.52 70.05
C ILE A 462 -10.11 -16.70 69.10
N THR A 463 -10.51 -17.91 69.49
CA THR A 463 -10.34 -19.12 68.66
C THR A 463 -11.17 -19.04 67.39
N ALA A 464 -12.43 -18.57 67.50
CA ALA A 464 -13.30 -18.35 66.36
C ALA A 464 -12.72 -17.31 65.39
N ALA A 465 -12.30 -16.14 65.92
CA ALA A 465 -11.70 -15.07 65.13
C ALA A 465 -10.39 -15.50 64.46
N ALA A 466 -9.53 -16.25 65.15
CA ALA A 466 -8.28 -16.77 64.57
C ALA A 466 -8.56 -17.79 63.44
N THR A 467 -9.60 -18.61 63.58
CA THR A 467 -10.01 -19.56 62.53
C THR A 467 -10.53 -18.82 61.29
N GLU A 468 -11.34 -17.78 61.49
CA GLU A 468 -11.84 -16.92 60.41
C GLU A 468 -10.69 -16.21 59.69
N GLN A 469 -9.78 -15.56 60.44
CA GLN A 469 -8.58 -14.93 59.88
C GLN A 469 -7.71 -15.91 59.10
N SER A 470 -7.54 -17.15 59.58
CA SER A 470 -6.79 -18.18 58.85
C SER A 470 -7.43 -18.49 57.49
N ASN A 471 -8.75 -18.52 57.41
CA ASN A 471 -9.47 -18.77 56.15
C ASN A 471 -9.34 -17.57 55.20
N GLU A 472 -9.45 -16.35 55.72
CA GLU A 472 -9.26 -15.10 54.95
C GLU A 472 -7.83 -14.99 54.40
N LEU A 473 -6.82 -15.29 55.23
CA LEU A 473 -5.42 -15.36 54.78
C LEU A 473 -5.22 -16.39 53.66
N GLY A 474 -5.96 -17.49 53.69
CA GLY A 474 -5.99 -18.45 52.59
C GLY A 474 -6.48 -17.86 51.27
N GLN A 475 -7.53 -17.03 51.29
CA GLN A 475 -7.99 -16.32 50.10
C GLN A 475 -6.99 -15.27 49.61
N VAL A 476 -6.39 -14.52 50.54
CA VAL A 476 -5.34 -13.55 50.20
C VAL A 476 -4.15 -14.24 49.55
N ASN A 477 -3.75 -15.41 50.05
CA ASN A 477 -2.67 -16.21 49.47
C ASN A 477 -2.98 -16.66 48.04
N MET A 478 -4.22 -17.05 47.74
CA MET A 478 -4.62 -17.35 46.36
C MET A 478 -4.53 -16.11 45.45
N ALA A 479 -4.97 -14.94 45.95
CA ALA A 479 -4.88 -13.69 45.19
C ALA A 479 -3.41 -13.30 44.91
N VAL A 480 -2.52 -13.47 45.88
CA VAL A 480 -1.07 -13.25 45.72
C VAL A 480 -0.49 -14.21 44.67
N THR A 481 -0.88 -15.48 44.70
CA THR A 481 -0.45 -16.47 43.70
C THR A 481 -0.89 -16.08 42.27
N GLN A 482 -2.11 -15.56 42.13
CA GLN A 482 -2.61 -15.10 40.83
C GLN A 482 -1.89 -13.84 40.34
N LEU A 483 -1.55 -12.91 41.24
CA LEU A 483 -0.72 -11.76 40.92
C LEU A 483 0.69 -12.17 40.48
N ASP A 484 1.27 -13.20 41.10
CA ASP A 484 2.56 -13.76 40.67
C ASP A 484 2.48 -14.33 39.25
N GLN A 485 1.45 -15.12 38.94
CA GLN A 485 1.23 -15.63 37.59
C GLN A 485 1.08 -14.50 36.55
N MET A 486 0.31 -13.45 36.86
CA MET A 486 0.19 -12.27 35.99
C MET A 486 1.52 -11.54 35.84
N THR A 487 2.33 -11.48 36.89
CA THR A 487 3.67 -10.84 36.87
C THR A 487 4.62 -11.60 35.96
N GLN A 488 4.62 -12.93 36.03
CA GLN A 488 5.38 -13.78 35.11
C GLN A 488 4.90 -13.63 33.65
N GLN A 489 3.58 -13.54 33.43
CA GLN A 489 3.03 -13.31 32.10
C GLN A 489 3.41 -11.93 31.56
N ASN A 490 3.44 -10.90 32.40
CA ASN A 490 3.92 -9.58 32.03
C ASN A 490 5.41 -9.62 31.65
N ALA A 491 6.25 -10.36 32.38
CA ALA A 491 7.65 -10.53 32.02
C ALA A 491 7.81 -11.17 30.63
N ALA A 492 7.04 -12.22 30.33
CA ALA A 492 7.04 -12.84 29.00
C ALA A 492 6.54 -11.87 27.91
N LEU A 493 5.49 -11.09 28.18
CA LEU A 493 4.97 -10.08 27.26
C LEU A 493 5.98 -8.95 27.00
N VAL A 494 6.75 -8.54 28.01
CA VAL A 494 7.83 -7.56 27.88
C VAL A 494 8.91 -8.09 26.94
N GLU A 495 9.33 -9.34 27.10
CA GLU A 495 10.33 -9.97 26.22
C GLU A 495 9.82 -10.09 24.77
N GLN A 496 8.58 -10.54 24.58
CA GLN A 496 7.95 -10.60 23.25
C GLN A 496 7.82 -9.22 22.61
N SER A 497 7.44 -8.20 23.39
CA SER A 497 7.27 -6.83 22.90
C SER A 497 8.62 -6.20 22.54
N ALA A 498 9.68 -6.49 23.30
CA ALA A 498 11.04 -6.06 22.99
C ALA A 498 11.54 -6.69 21.68
N ALA A 499 11.30 -7.99 21.48
CA ALA A 499 11.63 -8.67 20.23
C ALA A 499 10.85 -8.10 19.04
N ALA A 500 9.56 -7.80 19.21
CA ALA A 500 8.74 -7.18 18.17
C ALA A 500 9.22 -5.77 17.81
N ALA A 501 9.53 -4.92 18.80
CA ALA A 501 10.08 -3.59 18.57
C ALA A 501 11.44 -3.62 17.84
N GLN A 502 12.30 -4.58 18.20
CA GLN A 502 13.56 -4.80 17.49
C GLN A 502 13.32 -5.22 16.03
N SER A 503 12.41 -6.15 15.78
CA SER A 503 12.03 -6.56 14.42
C SER A 503 11.47 -5.41 13.60
N MET A 504 10.65 -4.53 14.19
CA MET A 504 10.14 -3.34 13.52
C MET A 504 11.27 -2.36 13.16
N THR A 505 12.24 -2.17 14.05
CA THR A 505 13.43 -1.35 13.80
C THR A 505 14.25 -1.91 12.63
N ASP A 506 14.46 -3.23 12.59
CA ASP A 506 15.15 -3.88 11.47
C ASP A 506 14.37 -3.79 10.15
N GLN A 507 13.04 -3.88 10.19
CA GLN A 507 12.19 -3.67 9.00
C GLN A 507 12.26 -2.23 8.50
N ALA A 508 12.21 -1.24 9.40
CA ALA A 508 12.37 0.18 9.06
C ALA A 508 13.73 0.44 8.39
N ARG A 509 14.80 -0.13 8.96
CA ARG A 509 16.14 -0.02 8.39
C ARG A 509 16.23 -0.66 6.99
N ARG A 510 15.67 -1.85 6.81
CA ARG A 510 15.62 -2.51 5.48
C ARG A 510 14.84 -1.69 4.45
N LEU A 511 13.72 -1.06 4.85
CA LEU A 511 12.97 -0.16 3.97
C LEU A 511 13.82 1.04 3.55
N THR A 512 14.47 1.70 4.51
CA THR A 512 15.40 2.81 4.24
C THR A 512 16.56 2.39 3.34
N GLU A 513 17.15 1.20 3.56
CA GLU A 513 18.21 0.64 2.70
C GLU A 513 17.71 0.39 1.27
N MET A 514 16.52 -0.23 1.09
CA MET A 514 15.94 -0.45 -0.25
C MET A 514 15.70 0.88 -0.98
N ILE A 515 15.21 1.88 -0.27
CA ILE A 515 14.87 3.20 -0.81
C ILE A 515 16.12 4.05 -1.07
N SER A 516 17.23 3.80 -0.36
CA SER A 516 18.50 4.52 -0.54
C SER A 516 19.10 4.36 -1.96
N THR A 517 18.67 3.34 -2.70
CA THR A 517 18.98 3.18 -4.12
C THR A 517 18.36 4.30 -4.97
N PHE A 518 17.21 4.84 -4.53
CA PHE A 518 16.52 5.94 -5.20
C PHE A 518 17.11 7.28 -4.76
N ARG A 519 17.85 7.92 -5.66
CA ARG A 519 18.56 9.19 -5.43
C ARG A 519 17.72 10.38 -5.92
N GLY A 520 17.91 11.52 -5.27
CA GLY A 520 17.35 12.79 -5.73
C GLY A 520 15.98 13.18 -5.18
N ALA A 521 15.41 12.42 -4.23
CA ALA A 521 14.20 12.86 -3.52
C ALA A 521 14.43 14.09 -2.59
N GLU A 522 15.70 14.45 -2.34
CA GLU A 522 16.08 15.43 -1.30
C GLU A 522 15.91 16.90 -1.72
N ASP A 523 15.83 17.22 -3.01
CA ASP A 523 16.04 18.61 -3.48
C ASP A 523 14.76 19.47 -3.61
N GLN A 524 13.60 18.97 -3.16
CA GLN A 524 12.38 19.78 -3.05
C GLN A 524 11.59 19.38 -1.80
N ALA A 525 12.19 19.59 -0.63
CA ALA A 525 11.39 19.99 0.53
C ALA A 525 10.85 21.41 0.27
N HIS A 526 9.93 21.55 -0.69
CA HIS A 526 9.01 22.67 -0.65
C HIS A 526 8.21 22.50 0.64
N PRO A 527 8.21 23.49 1.56
CA PRO A 527 7.31 23.46 2.68
C PRO A 527 5.90 23.63 2.10
N PHE A 528 5.27 22.51 1.73
CA PHE A 528 3.84 22.47 1.64
C PHE A 528 3.36 22.90 3.01
N GLY A 529 2.73 24.08 3.03
CA GLY A 529 2.02 24.62 4.17
C GLY A 529 0.90 23.68 4.55
N HIS A 530 1.25 22.56 5.19
CA HIS A 530 0.45 22.05 6.27
C HIS A 530 0.56 23.13 7.34
N THR A 531 -0.49 23.93 7.44
CA THR A 531 -0.89 24.58 8.68
C THR A 531 -0.87 23.52 9.78
N HIS A 532 0.32 23.31 10.36
CA HIS A 532 0.46 22.83 11.72
C HIS A 532 -0.33 23.84 12.54
N ALA A 533 -1.52 23.42 12.98
CA ALA A 533 -2.12 23.96 14.18
C ALA A 533 -1.00 24.00 15.22
N ALA A 534 -0.71 25.21 15.69
CA ALA A 534 0.37 25.49 16.62
C ALA A 534 0.36 24.45 17.75
N PRO A 535 1.52 23.88 18.12
CA PRO A 535 1.60 23.18 19.39
C PRO A 535 1.38 24.23 20.46
N VAL A 536 0.21 24.20 21.11
CA VAL A 536 0.01 24.90 22.37
C VAL A 536 0.88 24.17 23.39
N ALA A 537 2.16 24.55 23.43
CA ALA A 537 3.05 24.28 24.53
C ALA A 537 2.51 25.04 25.74
N ARG A 538 1.52 24.47 26.41
CA ARG A 538 1.14 24.89 27.76
C ARG A 538 2.23 24.33 28.67
N ALA A 539 3.23 25.17 28.93
CA ALA A 539 4.17 24.97 30.01
C ALA A 539 3.37 24.86 31.31
N VAL A 540 3.15 23.63 31.77
CA VAL A 540 2.71 23.37 33.14
C VAL A 540 3.96 23.51 33.99
N SER A 541 4.12 24.69 34.57
CA SER A 541 5.06 24.93 35.65
C SER A 541 4.65 24.07 36.85
N HIS A 542 5.37 22.99 37.09
CA HIS A 542 5.34 22.32 38.39
C HIS A 542 5.96 23.25 39.44
N ARG A 543 5.10 23.96 40.16
CA ARG A 543 5.42 24.53 41.47
C ARG A 543 4.73 23.66 42.53
N PRO A 544 5.42 23.20 43.59
CA PRO A 544 4.78 22.41 44.63
C PRO A 544 3.91 23.34 45.48
N ALA A 545 2.64 23.01 45.61
CA ALA A 545 1.74 23.61 46.59
C ALA A 545 1.20 22.49 47.49
N ALA A 546 1.37 22.70 48.79
CA ALA A 546 0.89 21.86 49.89
C ALA A 546 -0.66 21.74 49.90
N PRO A 547 -1.21 20.76 50.64
CA PRO A 547 -2.57 20.26 50.40
C PRO A 547 -3.63 21.14 51.06
N ALA A 548 -4.74 21.38 50.36
CA ALA A 548 -5.93 21.99 50.95
C ALA A 548 -7.18 21.19 50.56
N ALA A 549 -7.76 20.60 51.60
CA ALA A 549 -9.18 20.39 51.88
C ALA A 549 -10.10 19.78 50.80
N VAL A 550 -10.53 18.57 51.14
CA VAL A 550 -11.76 17.86 50.78
C VAL A 550 -12.96 18.81 50.68
N ILE A 551 -13.63 18.82 49.53
CA ILE A 551 -15.07 19.10 49.43
C ILE A 551 -15.67 18.01 48.53
N ALA A 552 -16.57 17.23 49.13
CA ALA A 552 -17.36 16.21 48.49
C ALA A 552 -18.33 16.85 47.49
N ASP A 553 -18.40 16.29 46.28
CA ASP A 553 -19.52 16.54 45.38
C ASP A 553 -20.10 15.24 44.86
N ARG A 554 -21.43 15.21 44.79
CA ARG A 554 -22.31 14.05 44.63
C ARG A 554 -22.17 13.43 43.24
N PRO A 555 -22.26 12.09 43.08
CA PRO A 555 -22.34 11.50 41.75
C PRO A 555 -23.72 11.72 41.12
N ALA A 556 -23.72 12.31 39.93
CA ALA A 556 -24.86 12.36 39.03
C ALA A 556 -25.14 10.96 38.44
N ALA A 557 -26.42 10.61 38.31
CA ALA A 557 -26.90 9.35 37.76
C ALA A 557 -26.56 9.20 36.26
N PRO A 558 -26.23 7.99 35.76
CA PRO A 558 -25.99 7.77 34.35
C PRO A 558 -27.31 7.69 33.57
N ALA A 559 -27.36 8.39 32.43
CA ALA A 559 -28.45 8.35 31.47
C ALA A 559 -28.49 7.01 30.73
N PHE A 560 -29.70 6.45 30.61
CA PHE A 560 -30.01 5.25 29.83
C PHE A 560 -29.74 5.47 28.33
N ALA A 561 -28.94 4.59 27.72
CA ALA A 561 -28.87 4.44 26.27
C ALA A 561 -30.05 3.58 25.75
N PRO A 562 -30.58 3.84 24.54
CA PRO A 562 -31.71 3.08 24.00
C PRO A 562 -31.28 1.70 23.46
N ALA A 563 -32.18 0.72 23.62
CA ALA A 563 -32.00 -0.69 23.25
C ALA A 563 -31.90 -0.91 21.72
N PRO A 564 -31.13 -1.92 21.26
CA PRO A 564 -31.13 -2.33 19.86
C PRO A 564 -32.36 -3.20 19.51
N ALA A 565 -32.83 -3.06 18.27
CA ALA A 565 -34.00 -3.72 17.69
C ALA A 565 -33.86 -5.26 17.58
N PRO A 566 -34.99 -6.01 17.59
CA PRO A 566 -34.97 -7.47 17.62
C PRO A 566 -34.67 -8.11 16.25
N VAL A 567 -33.86 -9.17 16.29
CA VAL A 567 -33.54 -10.07 15.17
C VAL A 567 -34.75 -10.97 14.85
N PRO A 568 -35.13 -11.20 13.59
CA PRO A 568 -36.25 -12.09 13.26
C PRO A 568 -35.86 -13.58 13.37
N ALA A 569 -36.78 -14.37 13.94
CA ALA A 569 -36.69 -15.83 14.11
C ALA A 569 -36.80 -16.61 12.78
N PRO A 570 -36.23 -17.82 12.69
CA PRO A 570 -36.28 -18.63 11.47
C PRO A 570 -37.59 -19.41 11.35
N ALA A 571 -38.12 -19.50 10.12
CA ALA A 571 -39.27 -20.32 9.75
C ALA A 571 -38.84 -21.74 9.29
N PRO A 572 -39.73 -22.76 9.38
CA PRO A 572 -39.34 -24.17 9.41
C PRO A 572 -39.23 -24.85 8.02
N ALA A 573 -38.59 -26.02 8.06
CA ALA A 573 -38.22 -26.89 6.96
C ALA A 573 -39.37 -27.33 6.03
N ALA A 574 -39.07 -27.36 4.73
CA ALA A 574 -39.82 -28.10 3.71
C ALA A 574 -39.02 -29.35 3.29
N ARG A 575 -39.70 -30.49 3.34
CA ARG A 575 -39.25 -31.79 2.85
C ARG A 575 -39.25 -31.77 1.31
N SER A 576 -38.23 -32.35 0.69
CA SER A 576 -38.40 -33.02 -0.60
C SER A 576 -37.67 -34.35 -0.61
N SER A 577 -38.42 -35.33 -1.08
CA SER A 577 -38.11 -36.74 -1.25
C SER A 577 -37.46 -37.01 -2.61
N SER A 578 -36.42 -37.83 -2.61
CA SER A 578 -36.08 -38.89 -3.59
C SER A 578 -34.63 -39.31 -3.30
N GLY A 579 -34.23 -40.57 -3.15
CA GLY A 579 -34.86 -41.83 -3.53
C GLY A 579 -33.88 -42.60 -4.41
N SER A 580 -33.33 -43.70 -3.86
CA SER A 580 -32.61 -44.79 -4.55
C SER A 580 -31.16 -44.52 -4.96
N ALA A 581 -30.15 -45.40 -4.78
CA ALA A 581 -30.11 -46.82 -4.44
C ALA A 581 -28.73 -47.13 -3.79
N ALA A 582 -28.69 -47.83 -2.65
CA ALA A 582 -28.29 -49.24 -2.52
C ALA A 582 -26.83 -49.58 -2.91
N THR A 583 -25.98 -49.84 -1.91
CA THR A 583 -25.39 -51.17 -1.60
C THR A 583 -24.48 -51.08 -0.38
N ALA A 584 -24.80 -51.86 0.66
CA ALA A 584 -23.89 -52.31 1.73
C ALA A 584 -23.40 -53.74 1.35
N PRO A 585 -22.60 -54.47 2.16
CA PRO A 585 -21.95 -54.14 3.44
C PRO A 585 -20.47 -54.62 3.50
N VAL A 586 -19.96 -54.86 4.72
CA VAL A 586 -18.63 -55.37 5.15
C VAL A 586 -17.70 -54.20 5.52
N GLY A 587 -17.27 -53.98 6.76
CA GLY A 587 -17.14 -54.83 7.94
C GLY A 587 -15.70 -54.65 8.44
N ASP A 588 -15.50 -54.00 9.59
CA ASP A 588 -14.48 -54.39 10.57
C ASP A 588 -14.53 -53.48 11.81
N ASP A 589 -14.80 -54.13 12.93
CA ASP A 589 -14.32 -53.78 14.28
C ASP A 589 -12.83 -53.46 14.25
N TRP A 590 -12.37 -52.53 15.08
CA TRP A 590 -11.24 -52.74 16.01
C TRP A 590 -11.23 -51.64 17.08
N GLU A 591 -10.94 -52.09 18.29
CA GLU A 591 -10.98 -51.42 19.60
C GLU A 591 -9.87 -50.38 19.84
N THR A 592 -10.18 -49.50 20.81
CA THR A 592 -9.36 -48.81 21.82
C THR A 592 -7.82 -48.81 21.74
N PHE A 593 -7.24 -47.63 22.00
CA PHE A 593 -6.46 -47.35 23.22
C PHE A 593 -6.61 -45.88 23.64
#